data_AF-A0A6A6NZ80-F1
#
_entry.id   AF-A0A6A6NZ80-F1
#
_cell.length_a   1.000
_cell.length_b   1.000
_cell.length_c   1.000
_cell.angle_alpha   90.00
_cell.angle_beta   90.00
_cell.angle_gamma   90.00
#
_symmetry.space_group_name_H-M   'P 1'
#
loop_
_entity.id
_entity.type
_entity.pdbx_description
1 polymer ?
#
loop_
_entity_poly.entity_id
_entity_poly.type
_entity_poly.pdbx_seq_one_letter_code
_entity_poly.pdbx_strand_id
1 'polypeptide(L)'
;MLLLLLAVLGSFSSPGQAQSDTNATSGANAQCPVNIPGFTHHGNCNLLCRRASWADVLVFFMGNYVAHAATVTSRPSQSVLSNLFNIMIALLFPGGGIRNGVETIRTFAKFGPTDLQVAARAGALCAVIKKPEDHLASSTNSTLEVVHPAKGGGIAQGEHAQDLGNGSIDLEAPMNRPDQEELSPRREPLSLIAAKIHGRCQLPDGYDLIEVPGTATFVDDVKASQPALSCPQRLWRWSTAMLRAKPEQQTTVSCSYNCVKILVSIAQLLIATSTLYRTRGDQVELYGYAAFGLTVAPYAWMSFINLLGNLMCPQYHTMFVVESTELDELRELVSKSDEQTKERFLVTGTVGRLTVSAQADVRRIYKTPPTNRNHFTSFFIGAVPIAIVGGFSSFAPGQSALYQRVWTMAWLIFGFFIGIGVGPLAAHIEDRPVINRTGLRGRLSRGVLLGVLVAVGCTATAIGGCVVVVQMIFDFGVCFELRNGDGVVTL
;
A
#
# COMPACT_ATOMS: atom_id res chain seq x y z
N MET A 1 3.10 -14.83 19.14
CA MET A 1 2.40 -14.73 17.84
C MET A 1 1.48 -15.92 17.58
N LEU A 2 1.96 -17.17 17.55
CA LEU A 2 1.09 -18.35 17.41
C LEU A 2 0.08 -18.46 18.57
N LEU A 3 0.46 -18.09 19.81
CA LEU A 3 -0.46 -18.02 20.96
C LEU A 3 -1.51 -16.89 20.86
N LEU A 4 -1.23 -15.80 20.14
CA LEU A 4 -2.18 -14.71 19.91
C LEU A 4 -3.13 -15.07 18.74
N LEU A 5 -2.60 -15.74 17.71
CA LEU A 5 -3.41 -16.33 16.66
C LEU A 5 -4.26 -17.49 17.19
N LEU A 6 -3.76 -18.29 18.13
CA LEU A 6 -4.51 -19.36 18.82
C LEU A 6 -5.45 -18.80 19.90
N ALA A 7 -5.26 -17.59 20.42
CA ALA A 7 -6.27 -16.92 21.24
C ALA A 7 -7.43 -16.40 20.37
N VAL A 8 -7.11 -15.86 19.18
CA VAL A 8 -8.11 -15.43 18.19
C VAL A 8 -8.82 -16.62 17.53
N LEU A 9 -8.10 -17.72 17.24
CA LEU A 9 -8.65 -18.94 16.64
C LEU A 9 -9.21 -19.94 17.68
N GLY A 10 -8.67 -19.98 18.89
CA GLY A 10 -9.16 -20.80 20.00
C GLY A 10 -10.47 -20.28 20.60
N SER A 11 -10.85 -19.05 20.26
CA SER A 11 -12.21 -18.52 20.47
C SER A 11 -13.24 -19.10 19.49
N PHE A 12 -12.85 -20.00 18.58
CA PHE A 12 -13.71 -20.74 17.64
C PHE A 12 -13.87 -22.21 18.02
N SER A 13 -14.16 -22.49 19.29
CA SER A 13 -14.79 -23.76 19.66
C SER A 13 -16.31 -23.57 19.68
N SER A 14 -17.02 -24.53 19.07
CA SER A 14 -18.48 -24.62 18.93
C SER A 14 -19.29 -24.11 20.12
N PRO A 15 -20.54 -23.67 19.91
CA PRO A 15 -21.41 -23.20 20.98
C PRO A 15 -21.53 -24.31 22.03
N GLY A 16 -20.88 -24.10 23.17
CA GLY A 16 -21.22 -24.83 24.38
C GLY A 16 -22.71 -24.60 24.59
N GLN A 17 -23.46 -25.69 24.61
CA GLN A 17 -24.87 -25.69 24.98
C GLN A 17 -25.04 -24.79 26.19
N ALA A 18 -25.66 -23.62 25.98
CA ALA A 18 -26.25 -22.87 27.05
C ALA A 18 -27.27 -23.82 27.67
N GLN A 19 -26.89 -24.33 28.83
CA GLN A 19 -27.76 -25.12 29.67
C GLN A 19 -29.00 -24.27 29.90
N SER A 20 -30.09 -24.77 29.36
CA SER A 20 -31.41 -24.19 29.48
C SER A 20 -31.81 -24.29 30.94
N ASP A 21 -31.42 -23.30 31.75
CA ASP A 21 -32.15 -22.96 32.96
C ASP A 21 -33.48 -22.35 32.52
N THR A 22 -34.39 -23.24 32.17
CA THR A 22 -35.83 -22.99 32.15
C THR A 22 -36.21 -22.46 33.53
N ASN A 23 -36.36 -21.14 33.65
CA ASN A 23 -37.38 -20.45 34.43
C ASN A 23 -37.07 -18.96 34.56
N ALA A 24 -37.10 -18.25 33.44
CA ALA A 24 -37.43 -16.83 33.45
C ALA A 24 -38.34 -16.57 32.25
N THR A 25 -39.63 -16.66 32.50
CA THR A 25 -40.69 -16.26 31.60
C THR A 25 -40.42 -14.81 31.18
N SER A 26 -39.85 -14.64 29.99
CA SER A 26 -39.63 -13.36 29.33
C SER A 26 -40.98 -12.82 28.88
N GLY A 27 -41.73 -12.26 29.82
CA GLY A 27 -42.79 -11.31 29.56
C GLY A 27 -42.17 -9.95 29.27
N ALA A 28 -42.68 -9.26 28.26
CA ALA A 28 -42.30 -7.92 27.83
C ALA A 28 -42.61 -6.79 28.86
N ASN A 29 -42.41 -7.06 30.15
CA ASN A 29 -42.62 -6.15 31.27
C ASN A 29 -41.78 -6.53 32.52
N ALA A 30 -40.64 -7.22 32.33
CA ALA A 30 -39.71 -7.49 33.42
C ALA A 30 -38.94 -6.19 33.76
N GLN A 31 -39.43 -5.46 34.76
CA GLN A 31 -38.74 -4.30 35.34
C GLN A 31 -37.37 -4.77 35.87
N CYS A 32 -36.27 -4.22 35.34
CA CYS A 32 -34.94 -4.58 35.85
C CYS A 32 -34.81 -4.20 37.33
N PRO A 33 -34.18 -5.06 38.17
CA PRO A 33 -34.16 -4.89 39.62
C PRO A 33 -33.42 -3.64 40.08
N VAL A 34 -32.50 -3.13 39.24
CA VAL A 34 -31.79 -1.86 39.45
C VAL A 34 -32.22 -0.93 38.33
N ASN A 35 -32.87 0.19 38.65
CA ASN A 35 -33.19 1.23 37.68
C ASN A 35 -32.64 2.56 38.21
N ILE A 36 -31.57 3.06 37.57
CA ILE A 36 -30.88 4.29 37.97
C ILE A 36 -31.31 5.41 37.01
N PRO A 37 -31.77 6.57 37.51
CA PRO A 37 -32.14 7.69 36.65
C PRO A 37 -31.00 8.08 35.69
N GLY A 38 -31.31 8.18 34.40
CA GLY A 38 -30.34 8.52 33.36
C GLY A 38 -29.59 7.33 32.74
N PHE A 39 -29.88 6.09 33.17
CA PHE A 39 -29.33 4.86 32.58
C PHE A 39 -30.41 4.01 31.91
N THR A 40 -30.01 3.19 30.94
CA THR A 40 -30.89 2.26 30.21
C THR A 40 -30.32 0.85 30.19
N HIS A 41 -31.19 -0.16 30.03
CA HIS A 41 -30.83 -1.58 30.04
C HIS A 41 -30.96 -2.28 28.68
N HIS A 42 -31.55 -1.63 27.67
CA HIS A 42 -31.75 -2.19 26.31
C HIS A 42 -32.33 -3.62 26.26
N GLY A 43 -33.17 -3.98 27.23
CA GLY A 43 -33.77 -5.32 27.34
C GLY A 43 -32.90 -6.35 28.08
N ASN A 44 -31.65 -6.03 28.44
CA ASN A 44 -30.75 -6.88 29.21
C ASN A 44 -30.49 -6.27 30.60
N CYS A 45 -31.04 -6.87 31.65
CA CYS A 45 -30.91 -6.36 33.02
C CYS A 45 -29.48 -6.47 33.60
N ASN A 46 -28.57 -7.20 32.95
CA ASN A 46 -27.16 -7.24 33.35
C ASN A 46 -26.34 -6.10 32.72
N LEU A 47 -26.95 -5.26 31.88
CA LEU A 47 -26.28 -4.16 31.21
C LEU A 47 -26.78 -2.83 31.74
N LEU A 48 -25.88 -1.92 32.08
CA LEU A 48 -26.21 -0.56 32.50
C LEU A 48 -25.54 0.45 31.57
N CYS A 49 -26.34 1.20 30.81
CA CYS A 49 -25.84 2.11 29.78
C CYS A 49 -26.11 3.56 30.14
N ARG A 50 -25.09 4.41 30.05
CA ARG A 50 -25.26 5.87 30.10
C ARG A 50 -25.35 6.44 28.69
N ARG A 51 -25.99 7.61 28.55
CA ARG A 51 -25.97 8.37 27.30
C ARG A 51 -24.52 8.67 26.89
N ALA A 52 -24.20 8.42 25.62
CA ALA A 52 -22.89 8.75 25.07
C ALA A 52 -22.71 10.27 24.95
N SER A 53 -21.49 10.72 25.17
CA SER A 53 -21.05 12.08 24.92
C SER A 53 -20.21 12.15 23.63
N TRP A 54 -19.99 13.35 23.10
CA TRP A 54 -19.07 13.54 21.97
C TRP A 54 -17.64 13.06 22.27
N ALA A 55 -17.20 13.10 23.53
CA ALA A 55 -15.91 12.56 23.91
C ALA A 55 -15.83 11.03 23.67
N ASP A 56 -16.91 10.31 23.98
CA ASP A 56 -17.00 8.86 23.74
C ASP A 56 -16.94 8.55 22.24
N VAL A 57 -17.65 9.33 21.43
CA VAL A 57 -17.62 9.22 19.96
C VAL A 57 -16.22 9.47 19.41
N LEU A 58 -15.55 10.55 19.85
CA LEU A 58 -14.20 10.88 19.40
C LEU A 58 -13.20 9.79 19.78
N VAL A 59 -13.25 9.28 21.02
CA VAL A 59 -12.39 8.17 21.47
C VAL A 59 -12.65 6.91 20.64
N PHE A 60 -13.93 6.61 20.35
CA PHE A 60 -14.29 5.49 19.50
C PHE A 60 -13.68 5.62 18.10
N PHE A 61 -13.82 6.77 17.43
CA PHE A 61 -13.28 6.98 16.09
C PHE A 61 -11.74 7.00 16.07
N MET A 62 -11.11 7.69 17.02
CA MET A 62 -9.65 7.74 17.12
C MET A 62 -9.04 6.36 17.36
N GLY A 63 -9.63 5.61 18.31
CA GLY A 63 -9.17 4.29 18.73
C GLY A 63 -9.55 3.15 17.79
N ASN A 64 -10.49 3.34 16.84
CA ASN A 64 -10.90 2.28 15.92
C ASN A 64 -10.61 2.58 14.44
N TYR A 65 -10.60 3.85 14.01
CA TYR A 65 -10.53 4.25 12.60
C TYR A 65 -9.29 5.06 12.27
N VAL A 66 -8.83 5.95 13.14
CA VAL A 66 -7.74 6.87 12.75
C VAL A 66 -6.35 6.25 12.91
N ALA A 67 -6.09 5.53 14.01
CA ALA A 67 -4.72 5.16 14.34
C ALA A 67 -4.08 4.19 13.31
N HIS A 68 -4.87 3.33 12.67
CA HIS A 68 -4.32 2.39 11.68
C HIS A 68 -3.77 3.13 10.44
N ALA A 69 -4.33 4.29 10.07
CA ALA A 69 -3.93 5.06 8.90
C ALA A 69 -2.47 5.54 9.01
N ALA A 70 -2.02 5.90 10.21
CA ALA A 70 -0.63 6.27 10.48
C ALA A 70 0.37 5.11 10.37
N THR A 71 -0.12 3.87 10.42
CA THR A 71 0.71 2.66 10.42
C THR A 71 0.78 1.96 9.06
N VAL A 72 0.12 2.52 8.05
CA VAL A 72 0.14 1.99 6.68
C VAL A 72 1.58 1.85 6.19
N THR A 73 1.88 0.69 5.61
CA THR A 73 3.17 0.40 5.02
C THR A 73 3.34 1.22 3.75
N SER A 74 4.39 2.03 3.72
CA SER A 74 4.81 2.80 2.54
C SER A 74 5.86 2.01 1.77
N ARG A 75 5.88 2.16 0.44
CA ARG A 75 6.94 1.58 -0.39
C ARG A 75 8.22 2.44 -0.30
N PRO A 76 9.43 1.90 -0.54
CA PRO A 76 10.64 2.70 -0.58
C PRO A 76 10.53 3.81 -1.61
N SER A 77 11.01 5.03 -1.32
CA SER A 77 11.03 6.18 -2.26
C SER A 77 9.65 6.69 -2.72
N GLN A 78 8.57 6.27 -2.05
CA GLN A 78 7.21 6.72 -2.34
C GLN A 78 7.11 8.26 -2.18
N SER A 79 6.43 8.93 -3.12
CA SER A 79 6.28 10.38 -3.06
C SER A 79 5.39 10.78 -1.89
N VAL A 80 5.59 11.98 -1.35
CA VAL A 80 4.80 12.49 -0.21
C VAL A 80 3.32 12.56 -0.59
N LEU A 81 3.01 13.04 -1.81
CA LEU A 81 1.64 13.14 -2.30
C LEU A 81 0.95 11.78 -2.39
N SER A 82 1.61 10.79 -2.96
CA SER A 82 1.08 9.43 -3.04
C SER A 82 0.94 8.78 -1.65
N ASN A 83 1.89 9.04 -0.75
CA ASN A 83 1.79 8.55 0.61
C ASN A 83 0.59 9.16 1.36
N LEU A 84 0.38 10.48 1.25
CA LEU A 84 -0.79 11.14 1.81
C LEU A 84 -2.10 10.61 1.19
N PHE A 85 -2.12 10.42 -0.12
CA PHE A 85 -3.29 9.86 -0.81
C PHE A 85 -3.60 8.43 -0.33
N ASN A 86 -2.58 7.59 -0.15
CA ASN A 86 -2.75 6.24 0.38
C ASN A 86 -3.22 6.23 1.84
N ILE A 87 -2.74 7.16 2.68
CA ILE A 87 -3.23 7.33 4.06
C ILE A 87 -4.70 7.74 4.05
N MET A 88 -5.09 8.68 3.18
CA MET A 88 -6.49 9.13 3.04
C MET A 88 -7.41 8.01 2.57
N ILE A 89 -7.00 7.23 1.57
CA ILE A 89 -7.78 6.06 1.11
C ILE A 89 -7.89 5.04 2.24
N ALA A 90 -6.80 4.77 2.97
CA ALA A 90 -6.85 3.82 4.08
C ALA A 90 -7.83 4.28 5.18
N LEU A 91 -7.88 5.57 5.49
CA LEU A 91 -8.77 6.14 6.50
C LEU A 91 -10.26 6.06 6.09
N LEU A 92 -10.58 6.38 4.82
CA LEU A 92 -11.96 6.46 4.35
C LEU A 92 -12.52 5.12 3.89
N PHE A 93 -11.66 4.25 3.34
CA PHE A 93 -12.07 3.01 2.69
C PHE A 93 -11.43 1.81 3.37
N PRO A 94 -12.22 1.04 4.15
CA PRO A 94 -11.74 -0.17 4.79
C PRO A 94 -11.22 -1.16 3.74
N GLY A 95 -9.89 -1.30 3.65
CA GLY A 95 -9.23 -2.13 2.63
C GLY A 95 -8.13 -1.42 1.83
N GLY A 96 -8.08 -0.08 1.87
CA GLY A 96 -7.12 0.75 1.12
C GLY A 96 -5.64 0.39 1.27
N GLY A 97 -5.26 -0.19 2.41
CA GLY A 97 -3.88 -0.59 2.68
C GLY A 97 -3.57 -2.07 2.42
N ILE A 98 -4.57 -2.92 2.13
CA ILE A 98 -4.39 -4.38 2.15
C ILE A 98 -3.38 -4.83 1.10
N ARG A 99 -3.47 -4.31 -0.12
CA ARG A 99 -2.53 -4.66 -1.20
C ARG A 99 -1.09 -4.33 -0.80
N ASN A 100 -0.84 -3.11 -0.33
CA ASN A 100 0.50 -2.67 0.07
C ASN A 100 1.01 -3.51 1.25
N GLY A 101 0.17 -3.79 2.24
CA GLY A 101 0.52 -4.65 3.36
C GLY A 101 0.86 -6.08 2.93
N VAL A 102 0.03 -6.70 2.10
CA VAL A 102 0.23 -8.06 1.59
C VAL A 102 1.49 -8.16 0.74
N GLU A 103 1.73 -7.22 -0.17
CA GLU A 103 2.95 -7.16 -0.98
C GLU A 103 4.18 -7.03 -0.07
N THR A 104 4.13 -6.13 0.92
CA THR A 104 5.20 -5.94 1.90
C THR A 104 5.49 -7.22 2.68
N ILE A 105 4.46 -7.93 3.15
CA ILE A 105 4.60 -9.20 3.89
C ILE A 105 5.23 -10.28 3.00
N ARG A 106 4.81 -10.38 1.74
CA ARG A 106 5.29 -11.38 0.78
C ARG A 106 6.77 -11.26 0.44
N THR A 107 7.35 -10.09 0.62
CA THR A 107 8.79 -9.90 0.41
C THR A 107 9.64 -10.77 1.34
N PHE A 108 9.12 -11.08 2.55
CA PHE A 108 9.88 -11.69 3.64
C PHE A 108 11.28 -11.05 3.80
N ALA A 109 11.37 -9.73 3.59
CA ALA A 109 12.63 -9.03 3.42
C ALA A 109 13.56 -9.20 4.63
N LYS A 110 13.04 -9.18 5.86
CA LYS A 110 13.80 -9.40 7.10
C LYS A 110 14.58 -10.72 7.13
N PHE A 111 14.15 -11.74 6.38
CA PHE A 111 14.82 -13.03 6.31
C PHE A 111 15.83 -13.12 5.15
N GLY A 112 16.21 -11.98 4.56
CA GLY A 112 17.33 -11.89 3.62
C GLY A 112 18.64 -12.39 4.27
N PRO A 113 19.49 -13.13 3.53
CA PRO A 113 20.78 -13.59 4.05
C PRO A 113 21.75 -12.46 4.39
N THR A 114 21.74 -11.38 3.60
CA THR A 114 22.63 -10.22 3.70
C THR A 114 21.84 -8.92 3.68
N ASP A 115 22.45 -7.80 4.09
CA ASP A 115 21.78 -6.48 4.09
C ASP A 115 21.35 -6.04 2.68
N LEU A 116 22.17 -6.32 1.66
CA LEU A 116 21.81 -6.02 0.25
C LEU A 116 20.64 -6.86 -0.23
N GLN A 117 20.58 -8.15 0.13
CA GLN A 117 19.43 -9.00 -0.21
C GLN A 117 18.17 -8.62 0.57
N VAL A 118 18.30 -8.17 1.83
CA VAL A 118 17.18 -7.60 2.58
C VAL A 118 16.66 -6.34 1.88
N ALA A 119 17.55 -5.44 1.44
CA ALA A 119 17.18 -4.22 0.70
C ALA A 119 16.55 -4.54 -0.67
N ALA A 120 17.09 -5.51 -1.41
CA ALA A 120 16.52 -5.99 -2.67
C ALA A 120 15.10 -6.52 -2.48
N ARG A 121 14.89 -7.40 -1.49
CA ARG A 121 13.55 -7.95 -1.19
C ARG A 121 12.56 -6.88 -0.79
N ALA A 122 13.01 -5.85 -0.06
CA ALA A 122 12.17 -4.72 0.34
C ALA A 122 11.82 -3.77 -0.82
N GLY A 123 12.38 -3.96 -2.03
CA GLY A 123 12.21 -3.07 -3.18
C GLY A 123 12.99 -1.75 -3.04
N ALA A 124 14.06 -1.74 -2.25
CA ALA A 124 14.83 -0.53 -1.95
C ALA A 124 16.05 -0.35 -2.86
N LEU A 125 16.29 -1.26 -3.81
CA LEU A 125 17.43 -1.23 -4.72
C LEU A 125 16.97 -1.03 -6.16
N CYS A 126 17.73 -0.25 -6.91
CA CYS A 126 17.50 -0.01 -8.34
C CYS A 126 18.80 -0.12 -9.13
N ALA A 127 18.71 -0.58 -10.37
CA ALA A 127 19.85 -0.71 -11.29
C ALA A 127 19.61 0.14 -12.53
N VAL A 128 20.69 0.66 -13.11
CA VAL A 128 20.64 1.37 -14.39
C VAL A 128 20.52 0.36 -15.53
N ILE A 129 19.65 0.66 -16.49
CA ILE A 129 19.46 -0.15 -17.70
C ILE A 129 19.40 0.73 -18.96
N LYS A 130 20.01 0.27 -20.06
CA LYS A 130 19.90 0.91 -21.38
C LYS A 130 18.55 0.54 -22.02
N LYS A 131 17.82 1.54 -22.50
CA LYS A 131 16.57 1.37 -23.25
C LYS A 131 16.86 0.72 -24.61
N PRO A 132 16.03 -0.21 -25.09
CA PRO A 132 16.17 -0.77 -26.43
C PRO A 132 15.90 0.32 -27.49
N GLU A 133 16.65 0.26 -28.60
CA GLU A 133 16.72 1.27 -29.67
C GLU A 133 15.35 1.59 -30.31
N ASP A 134 14.40 0.63 -30.31
CA ASP A 134 13.03 0.83 -30.83
C ASP A 134 12.27 1.99 -30.17
N HIS A 135 12.67 2.41 -28.95
CA HIS A 135 12.05 3.53 -28.25
C HIS A 135 12.70 4.89 -28.56
N LEU A 136 13.92 4.93 -29.10
CA LEU A 136 14.61 6.16 -29.50
C LEU A 136 14.03 6.71 -30.82
N ALA A 137 13.72 5.81 -31.77
CA ALA A 137 13.12 6.14 -33.07
C ALA A 137 11.68 6.70 -32.97
N SER A 138 10.96 6.42 -31.88
CA SER A 138 9.62 6.98 -31.67
C SER A 138 9.64 8.44 -31.19
N SER A 139 10.78 8.96 -30.74
CA SER A 139 10.89 10.34 -30.23
C SER A 139 11.33 11.34 -31.31
N THR A 140 11.95 10.87 -32.40
CA THR A 140 12.45 11.71 -33.51
C THR A 140 11.43 11.97 -34.62
N ASN A 141 10.35 11.19 -34.72
CA ASN A 141 9.35 11.35 -35.80
C ASN A 141 8.15 12.27 -35.45
N SER A 142 8.25 13.14 -34.44
CA SER A 142 7.11 13.97 -33.97
C SER A 142 7.24 15.46 -34.27
N THR A 143 7.96 15.85 -35.33
CA THR A 143 8.00 17.23 -35.82
C THR A 143 7.41 17.34 -37.23
N LEU A 144 6.29 18.07 -37.30
CA LEU A 144 5.55 18.50 -38.49
C LEU A 144 5.00 17.40 -39.42
N GLU A 145 3.82 16.87 -39.08
CA GLU A 145 2.81 16.64 -40.11
C GLU A 145 1.81 17.82 -40.04
N VAL A 146 1.99 18.76 -40.97
CA VAL A 146 1.00 19.80 -41.24
C VAL A 146 -0.22 19.10 -41.83
N VAL A 147 -1.29 19.07 -41.05
CA VAL A 147 -2.62 18.67 -41.48
C VAL A 147 -3.07 19.59 -42.62
N HIS A 148 -3.22 19.05 -43.83
CA HIS A 148 -4.09 19.63 -44.85
C HIS A 148 -5.21 18.65 -45.22
N PRO A 149 -6.44 19.14 -45.43
CA PRO A 149 -7.64 18.31 -45.45
C PRO A 149 -7.87 17.63 -46.80
N ALA A 150 -8.51 16.47 -46.71
CA ALA A 150 -8.92 15.62 -47.82
C ALA A 150 -9.93 16.27 -48.79
N LYS A 151 -9.67 16.09 -50.09
CA LYS A 151 -10.63 15.92 -51.22
C LYS A 151 -9.85 15.08 -52.26
N GLY A 152 -10.32 14.04 -52.92
CA GLY A 152 -11.67 13.66 -53.33
C GLY A 152 -11.65 13.44 -54.85
N GLY A 153 -11.40 12.20 -55.31
CA GLY A 153 -11.77 11.66 -56.63
C GLY A 153 -10.93 12.03 -57.87
N GLY A 154 -10.77 11.06 -58.79
CA GLY A 154 -10.58 11.35 -60.22
C GLY A 154 -9.49 10.59 -60.97
N ILE A 155 -9.91 9.84 -62.00
CA ILE A 155 -9.19 8.97 -62.93
C ILE A 155 -8.42 9.73 -64.07
N ALA A 156 -7.36 9.07 -64.60
CA ALA A 156 -6.82 9.06 -66.00
C ALA A 156 -5.74 10.05 -66.53
N GLN A 157 -4.74 9.41 -67.18
CA GLN A 157 -4.03 9.65 -68.47
C GLN A 157 -3.53 11.05 -68.92
N GLY A 158 -2.35 11.07 -69.55
CA GLY A 158 -2.02 11.97 -70.67
C GLY A 158 -0.61 12.58 -70.67
N GLU A 159 -0.06 12.85 -71.85
CA GLU A 159 1.35 13.12 -72.16
C GLU A 159 1.78 14.61 -72.15
N HIS A 160 3.11 14.79 -72.23
CA HIS A 160 3.88 15.79 -73.00
C HIS A 160 4.19 17.22 -72.48
N ALA A 161 5.52 17.44 -72.38
CA ALA A 161 6.34 18.55 -72.92
C ALA A 161 6.50 19.91 -72.20
N GLN A 162 7.79 20.23 -72.00
CA GLN A 162 8.49 21.51 -72.25
C GLN A 162 8.47 22.67 -71.20
N ASP A 163 9.64 22.85 -70.59
CA ASP A 163 10.58 23.99 -70.76
C ASP A 163 10.84 25.00 -69.61
N LEU A 164 12.15 25.24 -69.43
CA LEU A 164 12.91 26.41 -68.94
C LEU A 164 12.80 26.99 -67.50
N GLY A 165 13.97 27.13 -66.86
CA GLY A 165 14.28 28.21 -65.90
C GLY A 165 15.07 27.81 -64.65
N ASN A 166 16.32 27.32 -64.76
CA ASN A 166 17.57 28.07 -64.55
C ASN A 166 17.96 28.39 -63.08
N GLY A 167 19.11 27.86 -62.60
CA GLY A 167 19.74 28.32 -61.36
C GLY A 167 20.61 27.28 -60.61
N SER A 168 21.78 26.97 -61.17
CA SER A 168 22.88 26.18 -60.58
C SER A 168 23.54 26.87 -59.39
N ILE A 169 23.74 26.17 -58.26
CA ILE A 169 24.86 26.40 -57.32
C ILE A 169 25.29 25.05 -56.72
N ASP A 170 26.60 24.88 -56.66
CA ASP A 170 27.37 23.65 -56.54
C ASP A 170 27.23 22.84 -55.25
N LEU A 171 27.34 21.51 -55.42
CA LEU A 171 27.59 20.52 -54.37
C LEU A 171 29.08 20.58 -53.96
N GLU A 172 29.37 21.04 -52.75
CA GLU A 172 30.52 20.55 -51.99
C GLU A 172 30.00 19.91 -50.70
N ALA A 173 30.09 18.58 -50.64
CA ALA A 173 29.76 17.80 -49.46
C ALA A 173 30.95 17.78 -48.49
N PRO A 174 30.80 18.17 -47.21
CA PRO A 174 31.75 17.78 -46.18
C PRO A 174 31.32 16.44 -45.59
N MET A 175 32.05 15.41 -45.99
CA MET A 175 32.43 14.21 -45.22
C MET A 175 31.82 14.08 -43.81
N ASN A 176 30.78 13.25 -43.67
CA ASN A 176 30.20 12.86 -42.38
C ASN A 176 31.24 12.15 -41.49
N ARG A 177 31.51 12.73 -40.31
CA ARG A 177 32.02 11.99 -39.15
C ARG A 177 30.87 11.15 -38.57
N PRO A 178 31.14 9.93 -38.04
CA PRO A 178 30.11 9.14 -37.41
C PRO A 178 29.55 9.85 -36.17
N ASP A 179 28.23 9.77 -36.04
CA ASP A 179 27.37 10.53 -35.14
C ASP A 179 27.77 10.40 -33.67
N GLN A 180 27.99 11.55 -32.99
CA GLN A 180 27.93 11.62 -31.53
C GLN A 180 26.46 11.51 -31.13
N GLU A 181 26.10 10.44 -30.43
CA GLU A 181 24.77 10.23 -29.83
C GLU A 181 24.50 11.37 -28.84
N GLU A 182 23.77 12.41 -29.27
CA GLU A 182 23.57 13.64 -28.50
C GLU A 182 22.61 13.39 -27.32
N LEU A 183 23.17 13.51 -26.12
CA LEU A 183 22.58 13.07 -24.87
C LEU A 183 21.52 14.07 -24.37
N SER A 184 20.26 13.85 -24.75
CA SER A 184 19.16 14.82 -24.53
C SER A 184 18.56 14.79 -23.09
N PRO A 185 17.89 15.88 -22.64
CA PRO A 185 17.46 16.01 -21.24
C PRO A 185 16.07 15.44 -20.91
N ARG A 186 15.96 14.79 -19.75
CA ARG A 186 14.69 14.51 -19.06
C ARG A 186 14.16 15.75 -18.32
N ARG A 187 12.87 16.08 -18.44
CA ARG A 187 12.21 17.13 -17.63
C ARG A 187 12.20 16.74 -16.15
N GLU A 188 12.63 17.65 -15.28
CA GLU A 188 12.61 17.41 -13.83
C GLU A 188 11.17 17.36 -13.28
N PRO A 189 10.79 16.31 -12.54
CA PRO A 189 9.48 16.24 -11.90
C PRO A 189 9.39 17.23 -10.74
N LEU A 190 8.19 17.76 -10.49
CA LEU A 190 7.87 18.55 -9.30
C LEU A 190 8.26 17.78 -8.03
N SER A 191 8.93 18.46 -7.09
CA SER A 191 9.50 17.85 -5.87
C SER A 191 8.50 17.05 -5.03
N LEU A 192 7.20 17.40 -5.08
CA LEU A 192 6.12 16.70 -4.36
C LEU A 192 5.81 15.29 -4.90
N ILE A 193 6.18 15.04 -6.16
CA ILE A 193 5.84 13.84 -6.95
C ILE A 193 7.10 12.98 -7.19
N ALA A 194 8.29 13.56 -7.06
CA ALA A 194 9.57 12.91 -7.32
C ALA A 194 9.86 11.75 -6.36
N ALA A 195 10.33 10.64 -6.94
CA ALA A 195 10.87 9.50 -6.20
C ALA A 195 12.22 9.87 -5.56
N LYS A 196 12.40 9.56 -4.27
CA LYS A 196 13.65 9.87 -3.56
C LYS A 196 14.71 8.78 -3.78
N ILE A 197 15.84 9.11 -4.38
CA ILE A 197 17.00 8.22 -4.56
C ILE A 197 18.11 8.71 -3.61
N HIS A 198 18.87 7.77 -3.05
CA HIS A 198 20.03 8.07 -2.24
C HIS A 198 21.18 8.57 -3.13
N GLY A 199 21.83 9.66 -2.74
CA GLY A 199 22.84 10.32 -3.57
C GLY A 199 22.23 11.11 -4.74
N ARG A 200 23.07 11.48 -5.71
CA ARG A 200 22.63 12.06 -6.98
C ARG A 200 22.49 10.95 -8.01
N CYS A 201 21.38 10.93 -8.73
CA CYS A 201 21.14 10.02 -9.85
C CYS A 201 20.43 10.80 -10.95
N GLN A 202 21.21 11.33 -11.88
CA GLN A 202 20.72 11.98 -13.09
C GLN A 202 21.16 11.15 -14.28
N LEU A 203 20.19 10.57 -14.97
CA LEU A 203 20.41 9.69 -16.12
C LEU A 203 20.07 10.43 -17.41
N PRO A 204 20.83 10.18 -18.48
CA PRO A 204 20.49 10.70 -19.79
C PRO A 204 19.36 9.95 -20.48
N ASP A 205 18.85 10.55 -21.55
CA ASP A 205 17.96 9.85 -22.48
C ASP A 205 18.64 8.58 -23.02
N GLY A 206 17.85 7.52 -23.23
CA GLY A 206 18.37 6.19 -23.55
C GLY A 206 18.71 5.32 -22.33
N TYR A 207 18.75 5.87 -21.12
CA TYR A 207 18.89 5.11 -19.88
C TYR A 207 17.64 5.21 -19.00
N ASP A 208 17.47 4.22 -18.11
CA ASP A 208 16.41 4.18 -17.12
C ASP A 208 16.90 3.51 -15.82
N LEU A 209 16.11 3.62 -14.74
CA LEU A 209 16.27 2.71 -13.60
C LEU A 209 15.15 1.69 -13.57
N ILE A 210 15.51 0.50 -13.09
CA ILE A 210 14.58 -0.57 -12.80
C ILE A 210 14.81 -1.07 -11.37
N GLU A 211 13.72 -1.40 -10.68
CA GLU A 211 13.77 -2.05 -9.37
C GLU A 211 14.49 -3.41 -9.47
N VAL A 212 15.46 -3.63 -8.60
CA VAL A 212 16.22 -4.88 -8.54
C VAL A 212 15.33 -5.97 -7.93
N PRO A 213 15.21 -7.15 -8.54
CA PRO A 213 14.38 -8.23 -8.01
C PRO A 213 14.90 -8.71 -6.64
N GLY A 214 13.98 -9.08 -5.74
CA GLY A 214 14.33 -9.57 -4.40
C GLY A 214 15.12 -10.88 -4.34
N THR A 215 15.29 -11.56 -5.49
CA THR A 215 16.13 -12.76 -5.64
C THR A 215 17.54 -12.44 -6.17
N ALA A 216 17.87 -11.17 -6.40
CA ALA A 216 19.17 -10.76 -6.90
C ALA A 216 20.30 -11.16 -5.94
N THR A 217 21.47 -11.40 -6.53
CA THR A 217 22.71 -11.71 -5.81
C THR A 217 23.75 -10.66 -6.12
N PHE A 218 24.66 -10.46 -5.16
CA PHE A 218 25.66 -9.39 -5.20
C PHE A 218 27.07 -9.96 -5.08
N VAL A 219 28.02 -9.32 -5.75
CA VAL A 219 29.45 -9.67 -5.70
C VAL A 219 29.98 -9.40 -4.29
N ASP A 220 30.78 -10.34 -3.78
CA ASP A 220 31.41 -10.30 -2.44
C ASP A 220 30.44 -10.13 -1.26
N ASP A 221 29.14 -10.37 -1.48
CA ASP A 221 28.10 -10.27 -0.47
C ASP A 221 27.94 -11.58 0.30
N VAL A 222 28.96 -11.92 1.08
CA VAL A 222 28.99 -13.14 1.90
C VAL A 222 28.48 -12.82 3.31
N LYS A 223 27.61 -13.70 3.82
CA LYS A 223 27.07 -13.61 5.17
C LYS A 223 28.21 -13.74 6.19
N ALA A 224 28.37 -12.75 7.08
CA ALA A 224 29.29 -12.86 8.20
C ALA A 224 29.02 -14.17 8.96
N SER A 225 30.03 -15.03 9.07
CA SER A 225 29.91 -16.35 9.71
C SER A 225 29.39 -16.17 11.13
N GLN A 226 28.16 -16.61 11.39
CA GLN A 226 27.61 -16.54 12.74
C GLN A 226 28.22 -17.68 13.57
N PRO A 227 28.74 -17.42 14.78
CA PRO A 227 29.26 -18.48 15.63
C PRO A 227 28.15 -19.46 15.99
N ALA A 228 28.47 -20.76 16.02
CA ALA A 228 27.55 -21.81 16.46
C ALA A 228 27.24 -21.58 17.95
N LEU A 229 25.98 -21.22 18.26
CA LEU A 229 25.54 -20.90 19.61
C LEU A 229 24.46 -21.85 20.09
N SER A 230 24.50 -22.15 21.38
CA SER A 230 23.51 -22.98 22.08
C SER A 230 22.12 -22.32 22.11
N CYS A 231 21.06 -23.13 22.34
CA CYS A 231 19.67 -22.66 22.35
C CYS A 231 19.39 -21.49 23.34
N PRO A 232 19.91 -21.50 24.59
CA PRO A 232 19.75 -20.37 25.50
C PRO A 232 20.44 -19.10 25.00
N GLN A 233 21.64 -19.25 24.42
CA GLN A 233 22.39 -18.13 23.84
C GLN A 233 21.70 -17.57 22.59
N ARG A 234 21.01 -18.39 21.80
CA ARG A 234 20.18 -17.92 20.69
C ARG A 234 19.02 -17.06 21.17
N LEU A 235 18.32 -17.48 22.24
CA LEU A 235 17.20 -16.73 22.82
C LEU A 235 17.67 -15.39 23.44
N TRP A 236 18.81 -15.40 24.13
CA TRP A 236 19.45 -14.18 24.66
C TRP A 236 19.96 -13.24 23.57
N ARG A 237 20.58 -13.77 22.50
CA ARG A 237 21.00 -12.96 21.34
C ARG A 237 19.80 -12.35 20.63
N TRP A 238 18.69 -13.07 20.51
CA TRP A 238 17.47 -12.56 19.91
C TRP A 238 16.83 -11.44 20.74
N SER A 239 16.74 -11.60 22.07
CA SER A 239 16.16 -10.59 22.96
C SER A 239 17.03 -9.34 23.11
N THR A 240 18.36 -9.47 23.01
CA THR A 240 19.31 -8.34 23.06
C THR A 240 19.69 -7.79 21.69
N ALA A 241 19.10 -8.29 20.60
CA ALA A 241 19.45 -7.92 19.23
C ALA A 241 19.30 -6.42 18.95
N MET A 242 18.37 -5.75 19.64
CA MET A 242 18.11 -4.32 19.51
C MET A 242 19.14 -3.44 20.23
N LEU A 243 19.83 -3.98 21.24
CA LEU A 243 20.78 -3.25 22.10
C LEU A 243 22.24 -3.46 21.68
N ARG A 244 22.49 -4.20 20.59
CA ARG A 244 23.84 -4.61 20.22
C ARG A 244 24.36 -3.79 19.04
N ALA A 245 25.55 -3.23 19.20
CA ALA A 245 26.29 -2.62 18.08
C ALA A 245 26.61 -3.69 17.01
N LYS A 246 26.34 -3.35 15.75
CA LYS A 246 26.60 -4.22 14.58
C LYS A 246 28.11 -4.10 14.24
N PRO A 247 28.84 -5.21 13.99
CA PRO A 247 30.25 -5.14 13.59
C PRO A 247 30.41 -4.44 12.22
N GLU A 248 31.54 -3.73 12.08
CA GLU A 248 31.80 -2.60 11.15
C GLU A 248 32.13 -2.98 9.69
N GLN A 249 32.10 -4.26 9.31
CA GLN A 249 32.44 -4.69 7.94
C GLN A 249 31.26 -5.35 7.25
N GLN A 250 30.33 -4.54 6.75
CA GLN A 250 29.41 -4.90 5.68
C GLN A 250 28.87 -3.60 5.08
N THR A 251 28.61 -3.56 3.77
CA THR A 251 27.92 -2.42 3.12
C THR A 251 26.53 -2.27 3.73
N THR A 252 26.41 -1.57 4.86
CA THR A 252 25.17 -1.44 5.61
C THR A 252 24.29 -0.42 4.90
N VAL A 253 23.32 -0.91 4.12
CA VAL A 253 22.27 -0.05 3.60
C VAL A 253 21.42 0.43 4.78
N SER A 254 21.41 1.74 5.02
CA SER A 254 20.70 2.32 6.16
C SER A 254 19.20 2.06 6.04
N CYS A 255 18.62 1.37 7.01
CA CYS A 255 17.19 1.12 7.12
C CYS A 255 16.68 1.48 8.51
N SER A 256 15.37 1.68 8.63
CA SER A 256 14.71 1.90 9.92
C SER A 256 13.68 0.82 10.19
N TYR A 257 13.67 0.30 11.42
CA TYR A 257 12.56 -0.48 11.94
C TYR A 257 11.65 0.49 12.68
N ASN A 258 10.49 0.79 12.09
CA ASN A 258 9.59 1.81 12.59
C ASN A 258 8.85 1.32 13.85
N CYS A 259 9.54 1.35 14.98
CA CYS A 259 9.07 0.86 16.27
C CYS A 259 7.80 1.58 16.72
N VAL A 260 7.68 2.87 16.39
CA VAL A 260 6.47 3.66 16.66
C VAL A 260 5.28 3.09 15.90
N LYS A 261 5.40 2.84 14.58
CA LYS A 261 4.32 2.21 13.80
C LYS A 261 3.94 0.84 14.36
N ILE A 262 4.92 0.03 14.79
CA ILE A 262 4.67 -1.29 15.40
C ILE A 262 3.87 -1.15 16.70
N LEU A 263 4.29 -0.28 17.62
CA LEU A 263 3.60 -0.04 18.89
C LEU A 263 2.18 0.50 18.67
N VAL A 264 2.02 1.47 17.76
CA VAL A 264 0.70 2.00 17.40
C VAL A 264 -0.19 0.91 16.80
N SER A 265 0.33 0.05 15.91
CA SER A 265 -0.45 -1.06 15.36
C SER A 265 -0.86 -2.08 16.43
N ILE A 266 -0.01 -2.35 17.44
CA ILE A 266 -0.34 -3.23 18.56
C ILE A 266 -1.46 -2.62 19.41
N ALA A 267 -1.30 -1.36 19.84
CA ALA A 267 -2.30 -0.67 20.64
C ALA A 267 -3.65 -0.62 19.91
N GLN A 268 -3.62 -0.27 18.62
CA GLN A 268 -4.80 -0.21 17.77
C GLN A 268 -5.47 -1.59 17.62
N LEU A 269 -4.68 -2.64 17.39
CA LEU A 269 -5.22 -3.99 17.27
C LEU A 269 -5.90 -4.44 18.56
N LEU A 270 -5.33 -4.13 19.73
CA LEU A 270 -5.92 -4.45 21.03
C LEU A 270 -7.23 -3.68 21.27
N ILE A 271 -7.25 -2.37 21.00
CA ILE A 271 -8.46 -1.54 21.13
C ILE A 271 -9.55 -2.06 20.19
N ALA A 272 -9.25 -2.21 18.90
CA ALA A 272 -10.21 -2.65 17.89
C ALA A 272 -10.75 -4.07 18.17
N THR A 273 -9.89 -4.98 18.63
CA THR A 273 -10.30 -6.33 19.04
C THR A 273 -11.17 -6.29 20.30
N SER A 274 -10.83 -5.45 21.29
CA SER A 274 -11.65 -5.26 22.48
C SER A 274 -13.03 -4.70 22.12
N THR A 275 -13.12 -3.76 21.18
CA THR A 275 -14.39 -3.23 20.68
C THR A 275 -15.21 -4.32 20.00
N LEU A 276 -14.61 -5.11 19.10
CA LEU A 276 -15.30 -6.25 18.47
C LEU A 276 -15.79 -7.27 19.50
N TYR A 277 -14.97 -7.58 20.51
CA TYR A 277 -15.35 -8.51 21.57
C TYR A 277 -16.57 -8.01 22.35
N ARG A 278 -16.57 -6.73 22.74
CA ARG A 278 -17.70 -6.07 23.44
C ARG A 278 -18.94 -5.87 22.57
N THR A 279 -18.82 -6.04 21.25
CA THR A 279 -19.96 -5.95 20.33
C THR A 279 -20.83 -7.21 20.39
N ARG A 280 -20.31 -8.33 20.90
CA ARG A 280 -21.06 -9.59 21.02
C ARG A 280 -22.26 -9.42 21.95
N GLY A 281 -23.34 -10.16 21.66
CA GLY A 281 -24.57 -10.11 22.45
C GLY A 281 -25.39 -8.88 22.10
N ASP A 282 -25.51 -7.93 23.02
CA ASP A 282 -26.54 -6.87 23.00
C ASP A 282 -26.54 -6.01 21.73
N GLN A 283 -25.36 -5.56 21.26
CA GLN A 283 -25.30 -4.77 20.03
C GLN A 283 -25.66 -5.58 18.79
N VAL A 284 -25.26 -6.85 18.73
CA VAL A 284 -25.59 -7.76 17.61
C VAL A 284 -27.05 -8.19 17.65
N GLU A 285 -27.64 -8.36 18.83
CA GLU A 285 -29.07 -8.66 18.95
C GLU A 285 -29.92 -7.47 18.48
N LEU A 286 -29.55 -6.26 18.89
CA LEU A 286 -30.27 -5.04 18.53
C LEU A 286 -30.04 -4.65 17.07
N TYR A 287 -28.79 -4.58 16.61
CA TYR A 287 -28.46 -4.05 15.29
C TYR A 287 -28.08 -5.11 14.25
N GLY A 288 -27.94 -6.38 14.64
CA GLY A 288 -27.56 -7.45 13.71
C GLY A 288 -26.18 -7.24 13.10
N TYR A 289 -26.06 -7.57 11.81
CA TYR A 289 -24.84 -7.30 11.04
C TYR A 289 -24.51 -5.82 10.88
N ALA A 290 -25.45 -4.91 11.16
CA ALA A 290 -25.24 -3.47 11.10
C ALA A 290 -24.72 -2.87 12.41
N ALA A 291 -24.47 -3.69 13.43
CA ALA A 291 -23.92 -3.25 14.70
C ALA A 291 -22.66 -2.39 14.49
N PHE A 292 -22.68 -1.17 15.02
CA PHE A 292 -21.61 -0.20 14.79
C PHE A 292 -20.24 -0.72 15.25
N GLY A 293 -20.18 -1.53 16.31
CA GLY A 293 -18.94 -2.18 16.74
C GLY A 293 -18.38 -3.20 15.74
N LEU A 294 -19.20 -3.81 14.89
CA LEU A 294 -18.73 -4.72 13.82
C LEU A 294 -18.07 -3.96 12.66
N THR A 295 -18.38 -2.68 12.48
CA THR A 295 -17.73 -1.84 11.45
C THR A 295 -16.25 -1.59 11.74
N VAL A 296 -15.78 -1.94 12.93
CA VAL A 296 -14.37 -1.92 13.34
C VAL A 296 -13.57 -3.10 12.73
N ALA A 297 -14.23 -4.18 12.31
CA ALA A 297 -13.57 -5.40 11.82
C ALA A 297 -12.52 -5.17 10.72
N PRO A 298 -12.77 -4.34 9.69
CA PRO A 298 -11.77 -4.07 8.67
C PRO A 298 -10.53 -3.34 9.20
N TYR A 299 -10.71 -2.48 10.20
CA TYR A 299 -9.64 -1.69 10.78
C TYR A 299 -8.79 -2.52 11.75
N ALA A 300 -9.40 -3.43 12.50
CA ALA A 300 -8.68 -4.46 13.25
C ALA A 300 -7.82 -5.32 12.31
N TRP A 301 -8.41 -5.80 11.20
CA TRP A 301 -7.71 -6.59 10.19
C TRP A 301 -6.56 -5.82 9.53
N MET A 302 -6.80 -4.57 9.13
CA MET A 302 -5.78 -3.71 8.54
C MET A 302 -4.63 -3.45 9.52
N SER A 303 -4.92 -3.23 10.80
CA SER A 303 -3.90 -3.04 11.84
C SER A 303 -3.04 -4.28 12.02
N PHE A 304 -3.64 -5.48 11.95
CA PHE A 304 -2.90 -6.75 11.95
C PHE A 304 -1.97 -6.88 10.72
N ILE A 305 -2.49 -6.59 9.52
CA ILE A 305 -1.70 -6.61 8.29
C ILE A 305 -0.54 -5.60 8.35
N ASN A 306 -0.79 -4.38 8.82
CA ASN A 306 0.24 -3.36 9.00
C ASN A 306 1.29 -3.80 10.02
N LEU A 307 0.88 -4.37 11.15
CA LEU A 307 1.80 -4.91 12.15
C LEU A 307 2.73 -5.95 11.53
N LEU A 308 2.16 -6.92 10.80
CA LEU A 308 2.95 -7.97 10.17
C LEU A 308 3.88 -7.39 9.09
N GLY A 309 3.41 -6.46 8.27
CA GLY A 309 4.25 -5.77 7.28
C GLY A 309 5.44 -5.05 7.91
N ASN A 310 5.21 -4.25 8.95
CA ASN A 310 6.25 -3.53 9.68
C ASN A 310 7.23 -4.46 10.44
N LEU A 311 6.80 -5.67 10.81
CA LEU A 311 7.67 -6.68 11.43
C LEU A 311 8.49 -7.48 10.40
N MET A 312 7.94 -7.72 9.20
CA MET A 312 8.52 -8.58 8.16
C MET A 312 9.40 -7.84 7.15
N CYS A 313 9.19 -6.53 6.97
CA CYS A 313 9.93 -5.71 6.03
C CYS A 313 10.49 -4.44 6.70
N PRO A 314 11.80 -4.19 6.66
CA PRO A 314 12.38 -2.92 7.12
C PRO A 314 11.97 -1.76 6.21
N GLN A 315 11.91 -0.54 6.76
CA GLN A 315 11.53 0.66 6.01
C GLN A 315 12.76 1.38 5.47
N TYR A 316 12.73 1.68 4.17
CA TYR A 316 13.72 2.49 3.47
C TYR A 316 13.07 3.79 2.99
N HIS A 317 13.65 4.94 3.35
CA HIS A 317 13.13 6.24 2.92
C HIS A 317 13.56 6.62 1.49
N THR A 318 14.60 5.97 0.98
CA THR A 318 15.17 6.20 -0.35
C THR A 318 15.45 4.86 -1.03
N MET A 319 15.45 4.85 -2.37
CA MET A 319 16.05 3.76 -3.13
C MET A 319 17.55 4.00 -3.27
N PHE A 320 18.33 2.93 -3.36
CA PHE A 320 19.76 2.97 -3.56
C PHE A 320 20.11 2.39 -4.93
N VAL A 321 21.06 3.01 -5.62
CA VAL A 321 21.52 2.53 -6.92
C VAL A 321 22.58 1.46 -6.69
N VAL A 322 22.46 0.31 -7.35
CA VAL A 322 23.47 -0.76 -7.30
C VAL A 322 24.38 -0.69 -8.51
N GLU A 323 25.63 -1.15 -8.39
CA GLU A 323 26.54 -1.19 -9.52
C GLU A 323 26.15 -2.31 -10.50
N SER A 324 26.21 -1.99 -11.79
CA SER A 324 25.95 -2.88 -12.92
C SER A 324 26.89 -2.55 -14.08
N THR A 325 27.02 -3.46 -15.03
CA THR A 325 27.85 -3.23 -16.24
C THR A 325 27.33 -2.03 -17.03
N GLU A 326 26.01 -1.87 -17.13
CA GLU A 326 25.39 -0.74 -17.81
C GLU A 326 25.66 0.61 -17.13
N LEU A 327 25.81 0.63 -15.79
CA LEU A 327 26.23 1.84 -15.08
C LEU A 327 27.70 2.17 -15.33
N ASP A 328 28.56 1.17 -15.42
CA ASP A 328 29.97 1.37 -15.75
C ASP A 328 30.13 1.90 -17.18
N GLU A 329 29.38 1.35 -18.15
CA GLU A 329 29.30 1.86 -19.53
C GLU A 329 28.84 3.32 -19.55
N LEU A 330 27.79 3.67 -18.81
CA LEU A 330 27.31 5.05 -18.70
C LEU A 330 28.38 5.98 -18.13
N ARG A 331 29.07 5.56 -17.06
CA ARG A 331 30.16 6.35 -16.46
C ARG A 331 31.31 6.56 -17.43
N GLU A 332 31.67 5.54 -18.21
CA GLU A 332 32.70 5.64 -19.24
C GLU A 332 32.29 6.64 -20.34
N LEU A 333 31.05 6.56 -20.84
CA LEU A 333 30.53 7.50 -21.84
C LEU A 333 30.57 8.94 -21.32
N VAL A 334 30.06 9.18 -20.12
CA VAL A 334 30.05 10.52 -19.49
C VAL A 334 31.47 11.03 -19.21
N SER A 335 32.41 10.15 -18.83
CA SER A 335 33.80 10.55 -18.56
C SER A 335 34.52 11.12 -19.79
N LYS A 336 34.10 10.71 -21.00
CA LYS A 336 34.63 11.17 -22.29
C LYS A 336 33.94 12.45 -22.78
N SER A 337 32.87 12.89 -22.13
CA SER A 337 32.13 14.10 -22.46
C SER A 337 32.74 15.36 -21.84
N ASP A 338 32.19 16.51 -22.18
CA ASP A 338 32.52 17.82 -21.60
C ASP A 338 32.11 17.91 -20.11
N GLU A 339 32.73 18.84 -19.37
CA GLU A 339 32.48 18.99 -17.92
C GLU A 339 31.03 19.30 -17.58
N GLN A 340 30.30 20.03 -18.43
CA GLN A 340 28.89 20.32 -18.19
C GLN A 340 28.05 19.03 -18.24
N THR A 341 28.36 18.13 -19.17
CA THR A 341 27.73 16.79 -19.26
C THR A 341 28.11 15.91 -18.06
N LYS A 342 29.34 15.99 -17.56
CA LYS A 342 29.78 15.25 -16.35
C LYS A 342 29.05 15.69 -15.09
N GLU A 343 28.89 17.00 -14.89
CA GLU A 343 28.13 17.53 -13.75
C GLU A 343 26.64 17.19 -13.84
N ARG A 344 26.11 17.11 -15.07
CA ARG A 344 24.69 16.85 -15.34
C ARG A 344 24.29 15.39 -15.25
N PHE A 345 25.14 14.45 -15.63
CA PHE A 345 24.80 13.02 -15.63
C PHE A 345 25.65 12.27 -14.62
N LEU A 346 25.34 12.51 -13.35
CA LEU A 346 26.09 11.99 -12.23
C LEU A 346 25.29 10.97 -11.44
N VAL A 347 25.92 9.81 -11.18
CA VAL A 347 25.39 8.74 -10.32
C VAL A 347 26.37 8.48 -9.17
N THR A 348 25.97 8.89 -7.96
CA THR A 348 26.76 8.80 -6.72
C THR A 348 26.01 8.04 -5.64
N GLY A 349 26.74 7.55 -4.62
CA GLY A 349 26.13 6.83 -3.50
C GLY A 349 25.64 5.42 -3.85
N THR A 350 26.35 4.73 -4.76
CA THR A 350 26.02 3.35 -5.15
C THR A 350 26.31 2.36 -4.03
N VAL A 351 25.54 1.28 -3.96
CA VAL A 351 25.68 0.23 -2.93
C VAL A 351 25.75 -1.15 -3.56
N GLY A 352 26.85 -1.88 -3.29
CA GLY A 352 27.05 -3.24 -3.80
C GLY A 352 27.10 -3.32 -5.34
N ARG A 353 27.45 -4.51 -5.84
CA ARG A 353 27.54 -4.79 -7.27
C ARG A 353 26.74 -6.03 -7.62
N LEU A 354 25.90 -5.95 -8.65
CA LEU A 354 25.14 -7.11 -9.12
C LEU A 354 26.06 -8.14 -9.76
N THR A 355 25.80 -9.41 -9.49
CA THR A 355 26.45 -10.52 -10.22
C THR A 355 25.98 -10.54 -11.67
N VAL A 356 26.78 -11.15 -12.56
CA VAL A 356 26.46 -11.27 -14.00
C VAL A 356 25.10 -11.95 -14.22
N SER A 357 24.79 -12.98 -13.44
CA SER A 357 23.49 -13.67 -13.51
C SER A 357 22.33 -12.77 -13.06
N ALA A 358 22.51 -12.02 -11.98
CA ALA A 358 21.48 -11.10 -11.49
C ALA A 358 21.21 -9.94 -12.49
N GLN A 359 22.25 -9.43 -13.16
CA GLN A 359 22.10 -8.43 -14.22
C GLN A 359 21.29 -8.98 -15.41
N ALA A 360 21.56 -10.22 -15.82
CA ALA A 360 20.80 -10.89 -16.87
C ALA A 360 19.31 -11.05 -16.50
N ASP A 361 19.01 -11.35 -15.23
CA ASP A 361 17.64 -11.44 -14.72
C ASP A 361 16.94 -10.06 -14.73
N VAL A 362 17.62 -9.00 -14.29
CA VAL A 362 17.11 -7.62 -14.37
C VAL A 362 16.74 -7.26 -15.80
N ARG A 363 17.64 -7.53 -16.76
CA ARG A 363 17.40 -7.27 -18.19
C ARG A 363 16.24 -8.10 -18.75
N ARG A 364 16.07 -9.35 -18.29
CA ARG A 364 14.93 -10.20 -18.65
C ARG A 364 13.62 -9.61 -18.14
N ILE A 365 13.57 -9.22 -16.87
CA ILE A 365 12.38 -8.64 -16.23
C ILE A 365 11.96 -7.35 -16.94
N TYR A 366 12.92 -6.49 -17.28
CA TYR A 366 12.67 -5.25 -18.02
C TYR A 366 11.97 -5.50 -19.37
N LYS A 367 12.30 -6.61 -20.06
CA LYS A 367 11.69 -6.96 -21.36
C LYS A 367 10.31 -7.62 -21.24
N THR A 368 10.01 -8.27 -20.12
CA THR A 368 8.74 -8.97 -19.93
C THR A 368 7.62 -8.04 -19.48
N PRO A 369 6.42 -8.08 -20.09
CA PRO A 369 5.29 -7.33 -19.58
C PRO A 369 4.91 -7.84 -18.18
N PRO A 370 4.55 -6.95 -17.23
CA PRO A 370 4.20 -7.36 -15.88
C PRO A 370 3.00 -8.31 -15.92
N THR A 371 3.18 -9.50 -15.35
CA THR A 371 2.07 -10.45 -15.17
C THR A 371 1.26 -10.02 -13.96
N ASN A 372 -0.03 -9.74 -14.16
CA ASN A 372 -0.91 -9.16 -13.15
C ASN A 372 -1.43 -10.22 -12.16
N ARG A 373 -0.53 -11.04 -11.60
CA ARG A 373 -0.85 -12.26 -10.85
C ARG A 373 -1.25 -12.01 -9.39
N ASN A 374 -1.16 -10.77 -8.89
CA ASN A 374 -1.29 -10.44 -7.46
C ASN A 374 -2.69 -9.98 -7.00
N HIS A 375 -3.65 -9.82 -7.91
CA HIS A 375 -4.98 -9.31 -7.54
C HIS A 375 -5.83 -10.29 -6.74
N PHE A 376 -5.84 -11.57 -7.12
CA PHE A 376 -6.71 -12.58 -6.50
C PHE A 376 -6.40 -12.78 -5.02
N THR A 377 -5.12 -12.84 -4.62
CA THR A 377 -4.82 -13.08 -3.21
C THR A 377 -5.17 -11.91 -2.30
N SER A 378 -5.02 -10.67 -2.78
CA SER A 378 -5.43 -9.49 -2.02
C SER A 378 -6.94 -9.47 -1.81
N PHE A 379 -7.71 -9.98 -2.77
CA PHE A 379 -9.16 -10.14 -2.67
C PHE A 379 -9.56 -11.11 -1.55
N PHE A 380 -8.99 -12.33 -1.53
CA PHE A 380 -9.30 -13.30 -0.47
C PHE A 380 -8.88 -12.79 0.92
N ILE A 381 -7.70 -12.18 1.03
CA ILE A 381 -7.24 -11.60 2.29
C ILE A 381 -8.14 -10.44 2.73
N GLY A 382 -8.63 -9.62 1.80
CA GLY A 382 -9.51 -8.50 2.13
C GLY A 382 -10.96 -8.90 2.44
N ALA A 383 -11.39 -10.12 2.14
CA ALA A 383 -12.73 -10.61 2.47
C ALA A 383 -12.87 -11.04 3.95
N VAL A 384 -11.78 -11.15 4.70
CA VAL A 384 -11.77 -11.56 6.11
C VAL A 384 -12.71 -10.71 7.00
N PRO A 385 -12.77 -9.37 6.88
CA PRO A 385 -13.71 -8.57 7.66
C PRO A 385 -15.18 -8.91 7.39
N ILE A 386 -15.54 -9.28 6.16
CA ILE A 386 -16.90 -9.73 5.83
C ILE A 386 -17.20 -11.05 6.55
N ALA A 387 -16.23 -11.97 6.58
CA ALA A 387 -16.36 -13.22 7.33
C ALA A 387 -16.48 -12.98 8.85
N ILE A 388 -15.79 -11.98 9.41
CA ILE A 388 -15.93 -11.58 10.82
C ILE A 388 -17.35 -11.08 11.10
N VAL A 389 -17.87 -10.17 10.27
CA VAL A 389 -19.25 -9.67 10.39
C VAL A 389 -20.25 -10.83 10.35
N GLY A 390 -20.09 -11.73 9.37
CA GLY A 390 -20.92 -12.92 9.22
C GLY A 390 -20.82 -13.87 10.42
N GLY A 391 -19.62 -14.10 10.94
CA GLY A 391 -19.40 -15.01 12.07
C GLY A 391 -20.00 -14.51 13.39
N PHE A 392 -20.05 -13.18 13.60
CA PHE A 392 -20.64 -12.61 14.82
C PHE A 392 -22.15 -12.45 14.74
N SER A 393 -22.67 -12.11 13.56
CA SER A 393 -24.09 -11.76 13.39
C SER A 393 -24.92 -12.84 12.72
N SER A 394 -24.30 -13.88 12.16
CA SER A 394 -24.93 -14.82 11.21
C SER A 394 -25.61 -14.11 10.03
N PHE A 395 -25.18 -12.88 9.72
CA PHE A 395 -25.86 -11.95 8.82
C PHE A 395 -27.36 -11.73 9.14
N ALA A 396 -27.75 -11.91 10.40
CA ALA A 396 -29.08 -11.55 10.87
C ALA A 396 -29.23 -10.02 10.92
N PRO A 397 -30.36 -9.44 10.48
CA PRO A 397 -30.55 -7.99 10.49
C PRO A 397 -30.81 -7.43 11.91
N GLY A 398 -31.12 -8.27 12.89
CA GLY A 398 -31.57 -7.82 14.21
C GLY A 398 -32.82 -6.92 14.10
N GLN A 399 -32.91 -5.93 14.97
CA GLN A 399 -33.93 -4.88 14.96
C GLN A 399 -33.47 -3.60 14.24
N SER A 400 -32.32 -3.62 13.55
CA SER A 400 -31.78 -2.44 12.88
C SER A 400 -32.71 -1.88 11.81
N ALA A 401 -32.73 -0.57 11.66
CA ALA A 401 -33.40 0.09 10.55
C ALA A 401 -32.72 -0.22 9.21
N LEU A 402 -33.47 -0.10 8.10
CA LEU A 402 -32.93 -0.37 6.77
C LEU A 402 -31.73 0.54 6.44
N TYR A 403 -31.81 1.83 6.78
CA TYR A 403 -30.72 2.76 6.49
C TYR A 403 -29.43 2.42 7.26
N GLN A 404 -29.54 1.90 8.49
CA GLN A 404 -28.38 1.47 9.29
C GLN A 404 -27.63 0.34 8.57
N ARG A 405 -28.38 -0.63 8.03
CA ARG A 405 -27.86 -1.76 7.26
C ARG A 405 -27.25 -1.32 5.93
N VAL A 406 -27.95 -0.49 5.16
CA VAL A 406 -27.50 -0.05 3.85
C VAL A 406 -26.20 0.73 3.95
N TRP A 407 -26.11 1.72 4.82
CA TRP A 407 -24.91 2.56 4.92
C TRP A 407 -23.69 1.80 5.45
N THR A 408 -23.85 0.97 6.49
CA THR A 408 -22.74 0.20 7.05
C THR A 408 -22.22 -0.87 6.09
N MET A 409 -23.12 -1.60 5.43
CA MET A 409 -22.71 -2.64 4.48
C MET A 409 -22.19 -2.06 3.16
N ALA A 410 -22.78 -0.97 2.66
CA ALA A 410 -22.23 -0.27 1.51
C ALA A 410 -20.81 0.21 1.82
N TRP A 411 -20.59 0.86 2.97
CA TRP A 411 -19.26 1.31 3.36
C TRP A 411 -18.24 0.16 3.43
N LEU A 412 -18.62 -0.99 3.99
CA LEU A 412 -17.77 -2.19 4.04
C LEU A 412 -17.43 -2.74 2.64
N ILE A 413 -18.45 -2.94 1.80
CA ILE A 413 -18.30 -3.56 0.49
C ILE A 413 -17.56 -2.63 -0.47
N PHE A 414 -18.00 -1.38 -0.59
CA PHE A 414 -17.33 -0.39 -1.44
C PHE A 414 -15.91 -0.15 -0.95
N GLY A 415 -15.69 -0.04 0.38
CA GLY A 415 -14.35 0.08 0.96
C GLY A 415 -13.41 -1.05 0.53
N PHE A 416 -13.89 -2.29 0.57
CA PHE A 416 -13.14 -3.47 0.14
C PHE A 416 -12.78 -3.42 -1.35
N PHE A 417 -13.76 -3.18 -2.24
CA PHE A 417 -13.53 -3.16 -3.68
C PHE A 417 -12.67 -1.97 -4.13
N ILE A 418 -12.90 -0.79 -3.58
CA ILE A 418 -12.14 0.43 -3.88
C ILE A 418 -10.73 0.32 -3.33
N GLY A 419 -10.59 -0.13 -2.08
CA GLY A 419 -9.30 -0.24 -1.44
C GLY A 419 -8.35 -1.17 -2.19
N ILE A 420 -8.87 -2.25 -2.77
CA ILE A 420 -8.09 -3.19 -3.60
C ILE A 420 -7.95 -2.67 -5.04
N GLY A 421 -8.99 -2.07 -5.60
CA GLY A 421 -9.10 -1.69 -7.02
C GLY A 421 -8.48 -0.34 -7.39
N VAL A 422 -8.37 0.61 -6.44
CA VAL A 422 -7.86 1.98 -6.67
C VAL A 422 -6.38 2.13 -6.31
N GLY A 423 -5.77 1.18 -5.61
CA GLY A 423 -4.31 1.15 -5.40
C GLY A 423 -3.44 1.33 -6.67
N PRO A 424 -3.81 0.80 -7.86
CA PRO A 424 -3.14 1.11 -9.13
C PRO A 424 -3.18 2.59 -9.54
N LEU A 425 -4.19 3.36 -9.13
CA LEU A 425 -4.37 4.77 -9.50
C LEU A 425 -3.25 5.65 -8.92
N ALA A 426 -2.86 5.42 -7.67
CA ALA A 426 -1.73 6.11 -7.05
C ALA A 426 -0.40 5.80 -7.77
N ALA A 427 -0.22 4.56 -8.23
CA ALA A 427 0.94 4.15 -9.01
C ALA A 427 0.96 4.74 -10.44
N HIS A 428 -0.17 5.23 -10.95
CA HIS A 428 -0.23 6.00 -12.20
C HIS A 428 0.06 7.50 -12.00
N ILE A 429 0.00 8.00 -10.77
CA ILE A 429 0.28 9.40 -10.42
C ILE A 429 1.77 9.59 -10.06
N GLU A 430 2.49 8.53 -9.66
CA GLU A 430 3.92 8.60 -9.35
C GLU A 430 4.82 8.48 -10.58
N ASP A 431 5.73 9.43 -10.75
CA ASP A 431 6.84 9.37 -11.72
C ASP A 431 8.04 8.62 -11.10
N ARG A 432 7.81 7.35 -10.75
CA ARG A 432 8.88 6.44 -10.30
C ARG A 432 9.85 6.18 -11.44
N PRO A 433 11.11 5.80 -11.14
CA PRO A 433 12.02 5.37 -12.18
C PRO A 433 11.56 3.96 -12.66
N VAL A 434 10.71 4.08 -13.66
CA VAL A 434 10.00 3.16 -14.54
C VAL A 434 9.66 1.76 -14.00
N ILE A 435 8.56 1.70 -13.25
CA ILE A 435 7.54 0.65 -13.39
C ILE A 435 6.20 1.30 -13.71
N ASN A 436 6.09 1.82 -14.94
CA ASN A 436 4.87 1.80 -15.74
C ASN A 436 5.24 2.20 -17.17
N ARG A 437 5.18 1.24 -18.10
CA ARG A 437 5.14 1.48 -19.55
C ARG A 437 3.88 2.28 -19.90
N THR A 438 3.85 3.56 -19.60
CA THR A 438 2.90 4.53 -20.17
C THR A 438 3.46 5.92 -19.96
N GLY A 439 3.95 6.54 -21.03
CA GLY A 439 4.32 7.95 -20.99
C GLY A 439 3.19 8.81 -20.42
N LEU A 440 3.57 9.75 -19.57
CA LEU A 440 2.74 10.75 -18.88
C LEU A 440 1.76 11.50 -19.80
N ARG A 441 1.99 11.47 -21.11
CA ARG A 441 1.30 12.31 -22.10
C ARG A 441 0.22 11.62 -22.93
N GLY A 442 0.11 10.29 -22.92
CA GLY A 442 -0.85 9.55 -23.77
C GLY A 442 -2.00 8.84 -23.04
N ARG A 443 -1.90 8.71 -21.71
CA ARG A 443 -2.87 8.00 -20.86
C ARG A 443 -3.17 8.78 -19.58
N LEU A 444 -3.46 10.07 -19.73
CA LEU A 444 -4.47 10.74 -18.89
C LEU A 444 -5.84 10.10 -19.22
N SER A 445 -5.92 8.80 -18.95
CA SER A 445 -6.87 7.87 -19.54
C SER A 445 -8.19 8.03 -18.81
N ARG A 446 -9.29 7.81 -19.54
CA ARG A 446 -10.64 7.72 -18.96
C ARG A 446 -10.69 6.87 -17.68
N GLY A 447 -9.78 5.90 -17.51
CA GLY A 447 -9.64 5.08 -16.30
C GLY A 447 -9.16 5.82 -15.04
N VAL A 448 -8.29 6.84 -15.17
CA VAL A 448 -7.85 7.66 -14.03
C VAL A 448 -8.99 8.57 -13.56
N LEU A 449 -9.63 9.26 -14.51
CA LEU A 449 -10.80 10.10 -14.24
C LEU A 449 -11.95 9.27 -13.67
N LEU A 450 -12.23 8.10 -14.24
CA LEU A 450 -13.24 7.16 -13.73
C LEU A 450 -12.87 6.67 -12.33
N GLY A 451 -11.60 6.34 -12.07
CA GLY A 451 -11.13 5.94 -10.75
C GLY A 451 -11.31 7.03 -9.70
N VAL A 452 -11.02 8.30 -10.04
CA VAL A 452 -11.26 9.45 -9.17
C VAL A 452 -12.76 9.68 -8.96
N LEU A 453 -13.57 9.64 -10.02
CA LEU A 453 -15.02 9.81 -9.94
C LEU A 453 -15.67 8.71 -9.08
N VAL A 454 -15.21 7.46 -9.21
CA VAL A 454 -15.64 6.33 -8.37
C VAL A 454 -15.22 6.56 -6.91
N ALA A 455 -13.97 6.97 -6.65
CA ALA A 455 -13.50 7.26 -5.29
C ALA A 455 -14.31 8.41 -4.65
N VAL A 456 -14.61 9.47 -5.40
CA VAL A 456 -15.45 10.60 -4.94
C VAL A 456 -16.88 10.13 -4.67
N GLY A 457 -17.51 9.42 -5.61
CA GLY A 457 -18.87 8.90 -5.44
C GLY A 457 -18.99 7.96 -4.23
N CYS A 458 -17.98 7.13 -4.00
CA CYS A 458 -17.96 6.23 -2.86
C CYS A 458 -17.56 6.91 -1.54
N THR A 459 -17.01 8.12 -1.56
CA THR A 459 -16.80 8.91 -0.33
C THR A 459 -18.14 9.19 0.36
N ALA A 460 -19.24 9.29 -0.39
CA ALA A 460 -20.58 9.38 0.18
C ALA A 460 -20.92 8.18 1.08
N THR A 461 -20.49 6.96 0.71
CA THR A 461 -20.70 5.75 1.53
C THR A 461 -19.92 5.79 2.84
N ALA A 462 -18.69 6.33 2.82
CA ALA A 462 -17.89 6.51 4.04
C ALA A 462 -18.50 7.56 4.98
N ILE A 463 -18.92 8.71 4.44
CA ILE A 463 -19.57 9.77 5.22
C ILE A 463 -20.89 9.26 5.81
N GLY A 464 -21.76 8.64 4.99
CA GLY A 464 -23.02 8.08 5.46
C GLY A 464 -22.83 6.99 6.50
N GLY A 465 -21.84 6.10 6.31
CA GLY A 465 -21.44 5.09 7.28
C GLY A 465 -20.99 5.71 8.62
N CYS A 466 -20.15 6.75 8.58
CA CYS A 466 -19.73 7.46 9.79
C CYS A 466 -20.91 8.10 10.52
N VAL A 467 -21.80 8.80 9.80
CA VAL A 467 -22.98 9.44 10.39
C VAL A 467 -23.88 8.41 11.08
N VAL A 468 -24.15 7.28 10.42
CA VAL A 468 -24.96 6.20 10.97
C VAL A 468 -24.30 5.57 12.19
N VAL A 469 -22.98 5.35 12.19
CA VAL A 469 -22.23 4.87 13.36
C VAL A 469 -22.35 5.84 14.52
N VAL A 470 -22.21 7.16 14.28
CA VAL A 470 -22.36 8.19 15.33
C VAL A 470 -23.77 8.15 15.92
N GLN A 471 -24.81 8.05 15.07
CA GLN A 471 -26.20 7.93 15.53
C GLN A 471 -26.39 6.69 16.41
N MET A 472 -25.91 5.53 15.96
CA MET A 472 -26.00 4.29 16.75
C MET A 472 -25.24 4.37 18.08
N ILE A 473 -24.10 5.07 18.14
CA ILE A 473 -23.37 5.28 19.41
C ILE A 473 -24.19 6.15 20.37
N PHE A 474 -24.85 7.20 19.89
CA PHE A 474 -25.70 8.04 20.73
C PHE A 474 -26.96 7.32 21.21
N ASP A 475 -27.56 6.52 20.35
CA ASP A 475 -28.78 5.75 20.65
C ASP A 475 -28.49 4.60 21.63
N PHE A 476 -27.38 3.89 21.44
CA PHE A 476 -26.99 2.77 22.30
C PHE A 476 -26.33 3.24 23.61
N GLY A 477 -25.50 4.27 23.56
CA GLY A 477 -24.78 4.77 24.74
C GLY A 477 -23.52 3.97 25.07
N VAL A 478 -22.97 4.24 26.26
CA VAL A 478 -21.79 3.55 26.81
C VAL A 478 -22.25 2.64 27.94
N CYS A 479 -22.01 1.34 27.77
CA CYS A 479 -22.56 0.30 28.62
C CYS A 479 -21.50 -0.41 29.47
N PHE A 480 -21.92 -0.83 30.66
CA PHE A 480 -21.14 -1.60 31.61
C PHE A 480 -21.91 -2.87 31.97
N GLU A 481 -21.22 -4.01 32.03
CA GLU A 481 -21.79 -5.24 32.55
C GLU A 481 -21.78 -5.22 34.08
N LEU A 482 -22.96 -5.46 34.67
CA LEU A 482 -23.13 -5.68 36.09
C LEU A 482 -22.71 -7.11 36.41
N ARG A 483 -21.52 -7.28 36.96
CA ARG A 483 -21.06 -8.60 37.40
C ARG A 483 -21.71 -8.92 38.74
N ASN A 484 -22.60 -9.92 38.77
CA ASN A 484 -23.20 -10.44 39.99
C ASN A 484 -22.13 -11.15 40.85
N GLY A 485 -21.36 -10.36 41.60
CA GLY A 485 -20.63 -10.83 42.77
C GLY A 485 -21.41 -10.41 44.01
N ASP A 486 -22.02 -11.37 44.69
CA ASP A 486 -22.50 -11.29 46.08
C ASP A 486 -23.05 -9.93 46.54
N GLY A 487 -24.05 -9.41 45.83
CA GLY A 487 -24.93 -8.37 46.35
C GLY A 487 -24.35 -6.96 46.51
N VAL A 488 -23.20 -6.65 45.92
CA VAL A 488 -22.69 -5.26 45.90
C VAL A 488 -22.29 -4.86 44.48
N VAL A 489 -23.12 -4.02 43.85
CA VAL A 489 -22.77 -3.32 42.62
C VAL A 489 -21.79 -2.20 42.99
N THR A 490 -20.49 -2.44 42.84
CA THR A 490 -19.48 -1.36 42.86
C THR A 490 -19.34 -0.76 41.47
N LEU A 491 -19.63 0.54 41.36
CA LEU A 491 -19.45 1.37 40.16
C LEU A 491 -17.98 1.63 39.84
#